data_AF-A0A1Y3LU36-F1
#
_entry.id   AF-A0A1Y3LU36-F1
#
_cell.length_a   1.000
_cell.length_b   1.000
_cell.length_c   1.000
_cell.angle_alpha   90.00
_cell.angle_beta   90.00
_cell.angle_gamma   90.00
#
_symmetry.space_group_name_H-M   'P 1'
#
loop_
_entity.id
_entity.type
_entity.pdbx_description
1 polymer ?
#
loop_
_entity_poly.entity_id
_entity_poly.type
_entity_poly.pdbx_seq_one_letter_code
_entity_poly.pdbx_strand_id
1 'polypeptide(L)'
;MDSNEEFSLDEVAASNHNPPGWARRDIEITHRGKAPKHYGPRAYRFSAPMTLSVILPKRGWTLLKQTKNYAYLIPPTGANPPFTITISVPTEAECINLARRAYQRGFSWQAQLGEWPALYLHERRLETTEMWRNQTTGDMDSRLHVSPPESRLHIGEWGVWEAVVTGVGGTFKAVYRFQQPASPHPQAQPPAPPPLPDDPALFEGAVRTVELTQYERNAAARRLCLAHFGPTCQVCGLNYERKYGHIGADLIHVHHLTPLAAIGDSYQVDPLRDLIPLCATCHHVAHARVPPYTPEEIRASIRSVSAPQH
;
A
#
# COMPACT_ATOMS: atom_id res chain seq x y z
N MET A 1 -18.95 36.58 -25.71
CA MET A 1 -18.80 35.15 -26.07
C MET A 1 -17.91 34.55 -24.99
N ASP A 2 -18.50 34.20 -23.86
CA ASP A 2 -17.82 33.48 -22.78
C ASP A 2 -18.66 32.23 -22.52
N SER A 3 -18.25 31.12 -23.11
CA SER A 3 -18.82 29.80 -22.88
C SER A 3 -18.35 29.32 -21.51
N ASN A 4 -19.14 29.63 -20.49
CA ASN A 4 -19.01 29.10 -19.15
C ASN A 4 -19.57 27.65 -19.14
N GLU A 5 -18.83 26.70 -19.71
CA GLU A 5 -19.13 25.28 -19.55
C GLU A 5 -18.61 24.83 -18.17
N GLU A 6 -19.50 24.94 -17.19
CA GLU A 6 -19.32 24.45 -15.84
C GLU A 6 -19.28 22.91 -15.87
N PHE A 7 -18.08 22.34 -15.79
CA PHE A 7 -17.88 20.89 -15.70
C PHE A 7 -18.61 20.33 -14.46
N SER A 8 -19.77 19.69 -14.70
CA SER A 8 -20.57 19.01 -13.69
C SER A 8 -19.95 17.64 -13.39
N LEU A 9 -19.62 17.39 -12.12
CA LEU A 9 -19.11 16.09 -11.65
C LEU A 9 -20.22 15.05 -11.43
N ASP A 10 -21.49 15.46 -11.59
CA ASP A 10 -22.67 14.59 -11.51
C ASP A 10 -23.11 14.08 -12.91
N GLU A 11 -22.36 14.41 -13.97
CA GLU A 11 -22.57 13.77 -15.27
C GLU A 11 -22.27 12.27 -15.17
N VAL A 12 -23.27 11.45 -15.48
CA VAL A 12 -23.14 10.01 -15.70
C VAL A 12 -21.93 9.80 -16.59
N ALA A 13 -20.92 9.07 -16.11
CA ALA A 13 -19.62 8.88 -16.76
C ALA A 13 -19.75 8.66 -18.27
N ALA A 14 -19.76 9.75 -19.04
CA ALA A 14 -19.89 9.63 -20.46
C ALA A 14 -18.52 9.16 -20.93
N SER A 15 -18.55 8.14 -21.78
CA SER A 15 -17.40 7.56 -22.45
C SER A 15 -16.34 8.62 -22.80
N ASN A 16 -15.24 8.63 -22.04
CA ASN A 16 -14.06 9.52 -22.14
C ASN A 16 -14.26 11.01 -21.73
N HIS A 17 -14.35 11.30 -20.43
CA HIS A 17 -14.25 12.66 -19.89
C HIS A 17 -12.81 13.13 -19.67
N ASN A 18 -12.00 13.37 -20.70
CA ASN A 18 -10.83 14.25 -20.49
C ASN A 18 -11.37 15.67 -20.30
N PRO A 19 -11.25 16.30 -19.10
CA PRO A 19 -11.72 17.66 -18.92
C PRO A 19 -11.01 18.58 -19.92
N PRO A 20 -11.72 19.54 -20.55
CA PRO A 20 -11.11 20.45 -21.51
C PRO A 20 -9.95 21.22 -20.86
N GLY A 21 -8.82 21.34 -21.55
CA GLY A 21 -7.64 22.09 -21.09
C GLY A 21 -6.44 21.25 -20.62
N TRP A 22 -6.61 19.96 -20.39
CA TRP A 22 -5.50 19.11 -19.92
C TRP A 22 -4.41 18.93 -20.99
N ALA A 23 -3.17 19.19 -20.61
CA ALA A 23 -2.03 19.08 -21.50
C ALA A 23 -1.76 17.61 -21.83
N ARG A 24 -1.48 17.32 -23.10
CA ARG A 24 -0.97 16.00 -23.50
C ARG A 24 0.50 15.89 -23.12
N ARG A 25 0.86 14.78 -22.47
CA ARG A 25 2.22 14.46 -22.06
C ARG A 25 2.55 13.03 -22.46
N ASP A 26 3.78 12.85 -22.92
CA ASP A 26 4.33 11.53 -23.14
C ASP A 26 4.99 11.05 -21.86
N ILE A 27 4.58 9.87 -21.40
CA ILE A 27 5.18 9.19 -20.24
C ILE A 27 5.73 7.84 -20.66
N GLU A 28 6.89 7.48 -20.10
CA GLU A 28 7.43 6.14 -20.24
C GLU A 28 6.73 5.21 -19.23
N ILE A 29 6.26 4.06 -19.71
CA ILE A 29 5.67 3.03 -18.86
C ILE A 29 6.64 1.86 -18.66
N THR A 30 6.95 1.58 -17.41
CA THR A 30 7.91 0.53 -17.04
C THR A 30 7.25 -0.84 -16.92
N HIS A 31 7.77 -1.84 -17.65
CA HIS A 31 7.36 -3.23 -17.49
C HIS A 31 8.16 -3.96 -16.39
N ARG A 32 7.57 -4.97 -15.76
CA ARG A 32 8.20 -5.90 -14.80
C ARG A 32 8.84 -7.13 -15.49
N GLY A 33 9.13 -7.04 -16.78
CA GLY A 33 9.76 -8.08 -17.59
C GLY A 33 8.80 -8.75 -18.57
N LYS A 34 9.22 -9.87 -19.14
CA LYS A 34 8.39 -10.67 -20.06
C LYS A 34 7.25 -11.38 -19.32
N ALA A 35 6.14 -11.60 -20.02
CA ALA A 35 5.09 -12.48 -19.54
C ALA A 35 5.54 -13.95 -19.54
N PRO A 36 4.84 -14.85 -18.81
CA PRO A 36 5.04 -16.29 -18.94
C PRO A 36 5.05 -16.78 -20.39
N LYS A 37 5.88 -17.80 -20.69
CA LYS A 37 6.14 -18.26 -22.06
C LYS A 37 4.89 -18.60 -22.87
N HIS A 38 3.84 -19.11 -22.22
CA HIS A 38 2.57 -19.47 -22.88
C HIS A 38 1.77 -18.27 -23.40
N TYR A 39 2.10 -17.04 -23.01
CA TYR A 39 1.53 -15.81 -23.57
C TYR A 39 2.28 -15.29 -24.82
N GLY A 40 3.35 -15.98 -25.21
CA GLY A 40 4.14 -15.64 -26.39
C GLY A 40 5.27 -14.64 -26.13
N PRO A 41 6.24 -14.54 -27.07
CA PRO A 41 7.49 -13.80 -26.87
C PRO A 41 7.32 -12.27 -26.84
N ARG A 42 6.20 -11.77 -27.36
CA ARG A 42 5.87 -10.33 -27.42
C ARG A 42 5.05 -9.85 -26.23
N ALA A 43 4.65 -10.72 -25.32
CA ALA A 43 3.89 -10.34 -24.14
C ALA A 43 4.80 -9.84 -23.02
N TYR A 44 4.41 -8.72 -22.41
CA TYR A 44 5.10 -8.09 -21.29
C TYR A 44 4.22 -8.10 -20.05
N ARG A 45 4.87 -8.19 -18.89
CA ARG A 45 4.24 -8.14 -17.58
C ARG A 45 4.35 -6.73 -17.05
N PHE A 46 3.23 -6.10 -16.76
CA PHE A 46 3.14 -4.87 -15.99
C PHE A 46 2.65 -5.21 -14.58
N SER A 47 2.84 -4.32 -13.61
CA SER A 47 2.01 -4.37 -12.41
C SER A 47 0.52 -4.36 -12.83
N ALA A 48 -0.40 -4.67 -11.93
CA ALA A 48 -1.82 -4.46 -12.16
C ALA A 48 -2.31 -3.12 -11.57
N PRO A 49 -1.72 -1.94 -11.87
CA PRO A 49 -2.41 -0.72 -11.59
C PRO A 49 -3.72 -0.74 -12.39
N MET A 50 -4.83 -0.39 -11.73
CA MET A 50 -6.16 -0.41 -12.35
C MET A 50 -6.17 0.38 -13.66
N THR A 51 -5.32 1.41 -13.74
CA THR A 51 -5.24 2.31 -14.88
C THR A 51 -4.61 1.66 -16.11
N LEU A 52 -3.46 0.98 -16.03
CA LEU A 52 -2.76 0.47 -17.22
C LEU A 52 -3.57 -0.58 -18.00
N SER A 53 -4.30 -1.45 -17.30
CA SER A 53 -5.20 -2.42 -17.94
C SER A 53 -6.33 -1.76 -18.73
N VAL A 54 -6.67 -0.51 -18.42
CA VAL A 54 -7.75 0.24 -19.07
C VAL A 54 -7.23 1.19 -20.14
N ILE A 55 -6.11 1.88 -19.89
CA ILE A 55 -5.61 2.94 -20.79
C ILE A 55 -4.78 2.40 -21.95
N LEU A 56 -4.09 1.26 -21.79
CA LEU A 56 -3.26 0.69 -22.83
C LEU A 56 -4.07 0.07 -23.99
N PRO A 57 -5.19 -0.65 -23.74
CA PRO A 57 -6.03 -1.14 -24.83
C PRO A 57 -6.56 -0.03 -25.75
N LYS A 58 -6.89 1.14 -25.19
CA LYS A 58 -7.28 2.32 -25.98
C LYS A 58 -6.17 2.86 -26.89
N ARG A 59 -4.93 2.41 -26.69
CA ARG A 59 -3.72 2.80 -27.43
C ARG A 59 -3.15 1.65 -28.26
N GLY A 60 -4.00 0.67 -28.61
CA GLY A 60 -3.65 -0.44 -29.49
C GLY A 60 -2.90 -1.59 -28.82
N TRP A 61 -2.79 -1.60 -27.49
CA TRP A 61 -2.25 -2.76 -26.77
C TRP A 61 -3.30 -3.85 -26.64
N THR A 62 -2.88 -5.11 -26.64
CA THR A 62 -3.78 -6.24 -26.39
C THR A 62 -3.60 -6.73 -24.96
N LEU A 63 -4.64 -6.61 -24.13
CA LEU A 63 -4.66 -7.20 -22.79
C LEU A 63 -4.94 -8.70 -22.90
N LEU A 64 -4.00 -9.53 -22.45
CA LEU A 64 -4.13 -11.00 -22.48
C LEU A 64 -4.77 -11.54 -21.21
N LYS A 65 -4.33 -11.05 -20.05
CA LYS A 65 -4.84 -11.43 -18.74
C LYS A 65 -4.51 -10.37 -17.71
N GLN A 66 -5.45 -10.14 -16.81
CA GLN A 66 -5.26 -9.36 -15.59
C GLN A 66 -5.40 -10.28 -14.37
N THR A 67 -4.57 -10.05 -13.37
CA THR A 67 -4.59 -10.69 -12.07
C THR A 67 -4.56 -9.62 -10.99
N LYS A 68 -4.63 -10.00 -9.71
CA LYS A 68 -4.50 -9.06 -8.58
C LYS A 68 -3.22 -8.22 -8.64
N ASN A 69 -2.11 -8.79 -9.11
CA ASN A 69 -0.79 -8.15 -9.03
C ASN A 69 -0.20 -7.76 -10.40
N TYR A 70 -0.65 -8.39 -11.49
CA TYR A 70 -0.06 -8.21 -12.81
C TYR A 70 -1.10 -8.11 -13.92
N ALA A 71 -0.80 -7.28 -14.92
CA ALA A 71 -1.44 -7.27 -16.22
C ALA A 71 -0.44 -7.75 -17.29
N TYR A 72 -0.85 -8.67 -18.14
CA TYR A 72 -0.05 -9.18 -19.25
C TYR A 72 -0.58 -8.56 -20.54
N LEU A 73 0.25 -7.77 -21.21
CA LEU A 73 -0.14 -7.04 -22.41
C LEU A 73 0.83 -7.27 -23.56
N ILE A 74 0.30 -7.27 -24.79
CA ILE A 74 1.07 -7.25 -26.02
C ILE A 74 1.07 -5.82 -26.57
N PRO A 75 2.26 -5.23 -26.86
CA PRO A 75 2.35 -3.91 -27.47
C PRO A 75 1.88 -3.92 -28.93
N PRO A 76 1.48 -2.76 -29.49
CA PRO A 76 1.19 -2.62 -30.91
C PRO A 76 2.30 -3.16 -31.80
N THR A 77 1.96 -3.54 -33.04
CA THR A 77 2.94 -3.99 -34.02
C THR A 77 4.01 -2.92 -34.23
N GLY A 78 5.29 -3.30 -34.14
CA GLY A 78 6.43 -2.40 -34.29
C GLY A 78 6.90 -1.70 -33.01
N ALA A 79 6.13 -1.74 -31.92
CA ALA A 79 6.54 -1.15 -30.64
C ALA A 79 7.48 -2.07 -29.84
N ASN A 80 8.60 -1.51 -29.39
CA ASN A 80 9.61 -2.16 -28.55
C ASN A 80 9.93 -1.27 -27.34
N PRO A 81 10.40 -1.84 -26.21
CA PRO A 81 10.78 -1.05 -25.04
C PRO A 81 12.01 -0.16 -25.33
N PRO A 82 12.15 1.02 -24.70
CA PRO A 82 11.22 1.61 -23.71
C PRO A 82 9.87 1.99 -24.32
N PHE A 83 8.79 1.79 -23.57
CA PHE A 83 7.44 2.01 -24.06
C PHE A 83 6.95 3.38 -23.61
N THR A 84 6.50 4.20 -24.55
CA THR A 84 5.96 5.53 -24.27
C THR A 84 4.49 5.57 -24.63
N ILE A 85 3.68 6.23 -23.79
CA ILE A 85 2.28 6.52 -24.07
C ILE A 85 1.99 8.00 -23.88
N THR A 86 1.14 8.55 -24.74
CA THR A 86 0.61 9.90 -24.58
C THR A 86 -0.63 9.86 -23.69
N ILE A 87 -0.64 10.67 -22.64
CA ILE A 87 -1.74 10.81 -21.69
C ILE A 87 -2.15 12.28 -21.55
N SER A 88 -3.42 12.53 -21.23
CA SER A 88 -3.89 13.87 -20.86
C SER A 88 -3.76 14.03 -19.35
N VAL A 89 -3.09 15.10 -18.91
CA VAL A 89 -2.87 15.38 -17.49
C VAL A 89 -3.13 16.86 -17.16
N PRO A 90 -3.70 17.15 -15.98
CA PRO A 90 -3.85 18.52 -15.51
C PRO A 90 -2.49 19.16 -15.23
N THR A 91 -2.43 20.46 -15.44
CA THR A 91 -1.37 21.35 -14.95
C THR A 91 -1.41 21.45 -13.43
N GLU A 92 -0.32 21.96 -12.85
CA GLU A 92 -0.24 22.25 -11.42
C GLU A 92 -1.34 23.22 -10.97
N ALA A 93 -1.60 24.27 -11.74
CA ALA A 93 -2.62 25.26 -11.47
C ALA A 93 -4.04 24.64 -11.45
N GLU A 94 -4.33 23.76 -12.40
CA GLU A 94 -5.61 23.04 -12.45
C GLU A 94 -5.78 22.10 -11.25
N CYS A 95 -4.73 21.38 -10.84
CA CYS A 95 -4.75 20.53 -9.65
C CYS A 95 -5.03 21.35 -8.38
N ILE A 96 -4.34 22.49 -8.21
CA ILE A 96 -4.54 23.39 -7.07
C ILE A 96 -5.97 23.97 -7.07
N ASN A 97 -6.47 24.40 -8.22
CA ASN A 97 -7.82 24.94 -8.34
C ASN A 97 -8.88 23.88 -8.03
N LEU A 98 -8.68 22.63 -8.47
CA LEU A 98 -9.55 21.52 -8.12
C LEU A 98 -9.55 21.25 -6.61
N ALA A 99 -8.37 21.24 -5.98
CA ALA A 99 -8.25 21.06 -4.52
C ALA A 99 -8.95 22.19 -3.74
N ARG A 100 -8.85 23.45 -4.20
CA ARG A 100 -9.58 24.60 -3.61
C ARG A 100 -11.08 24.45 -3.71
N ARG A 101 -11.61 24.06 -4.89
CA ARG A 101 -13.05 23.82 -5.06
C ARG A 101 -13.54 22.67 -4.18
N ALA A 102 -12.77 21.59 -4.11
CA ALA A 102 -13.06 20.46 -3.25
C ALA A 102 -13.07 20.84 -1.76
N TYR A 103 -12.14 21.71 -1.35
CA TYR A 103 -12.11 22.25 0.01
C TYR A 103 -13.33 23.10 0.35
N GLN A 104 -13.75 23.97 -0.56
CA GLN A 104 -14.96 24.80 -0.39
C GLN A 104 -16.23 23.96 -0.25
N ARG A 105 -16.27 22.77 -0.86
CA ARG A 105 -17.39 21.83 -0.71
C ARG A 105 -17.47 21.19 0.69
N GLY A 106 -16.35 21.08 1.40
CA GLY A 106 -16.33 20.65 2.79
C GLY A 106 -16.44 19.14 3.03
N PHE A 107 -16.32 18.30 2.00
CA PHE A 107 -16.39 16.83 2.16
C PHE A 107 -15.39 16.07 1.29
N SER A 108 -15.01 14.88 1.75
CA SER A 108 -14.13 13.95 1.03
C SER A 108 -14.89 13.25 -0.10
N TRP A 109 -14.22 12.93 -1.21
CA TRP A 109 -14.83 12.26 -2.35
C TRP A 109 -13.82 11.43 -3.13
N GLN A 110 -14.32 10.43 -3.84
CA GLN A 110 -13.58 9.65 -4.82
C GLN A 110 -14.29 9.71 -6.16
N ALA A 111 -13.55 9.90 -7.24
CA ALA A 111 -14.11 10.05 -8.58
C ALA A 111 -13.12 9.58 -9.66
N GLN A 112 -13.58 9.58 -10.91
CA GLN A 112 -12.75 9.38 -12.09
C GLN A 112 -12.63 10.71 -12.84
N LEU A 113 -11.41 11.21 -13.06
CA LEU A 113 -11.14 12.43 -13.82
C LEU A 113 -10.35 12.08 -15.07
N GLY A 114 -10.99 12.09 -16.23
CA GLY A 114 -10.39 11.55 -17.44
C GLY A 114 -10.09 10.07 -17.30
N GLU A 115 -8.87 9.73 -17.66
CA GLU A 115 -8.37 8.37 -17.57
C GLU A 115 -7.82 8.03 -16.17
N TRP A 116 -7.88 8.97 -15.20
CA TRP A 116 -7.26 8.82 -13.89
C TRP A 116 -8.26 8.70 -12.74
N PRO A 117 -8.02 7.77 -11.81
CA PRO A 117 -8.71 7.80 -10.53
C PRO A 117 -8.29 9.04 -9.74
N ALA A 118 -9.22 9.61 -8.98
CA ALA A 118 -8.97 10.76 -8.13
C ALA A 118 -9.62 10.59 -6.76
N LEU A 119 -8.92 11.03 -5.72
CA LEU A 119 -9.36 10.98 -4.34
C LEU A 119 -9.07 12.33 -3.67
N TYR A 120 -10.09 12.93 -3.08
CA TYR A 120 -9.93 14.09 -2.22
C TYR A 120 -10.33 13.74 -0.78
N LEU A 121 -9.45 14.09 0.14
CA LEU A 121 -9.63 13.94 1.58
C LEU A 121 -9.72 15.33 2.18
N HIS A 122 -10.87 15.66 2.76
CA HIS A 122 -11.13 16.95 3.40
C HIS A 122 -10.65 16.94 4.86
N GLU A 123 -9.81 17.91 5.22
CA GLU A 123 -9.41 18.22 6.60
C GLU A 123 -9.14 16.99 7.48
N ARG A 124 -8.27 16.10 7.01
CA ARG A 124 -7.86 14.95 7.82
C ARG A 124 -6.98 15.40 8.97
N ARG A 125 -7.41 15.06 10.17
CA ARG A 125 -6.57 15.16 11.36
C ARG A 125 -5.51 14.07 11.31
N LEU A 126 -4.26 14.49 11.19
CA LEU A 126 -3.09 13.64 11.34
C LEU A 126 -2.63 13.74 12.80
N GLU A 127 -3.52 13.33 13.71
CA GLU A 127 -3.17 13.21 15.12
C GLU A 127 -2.15 12.09 15.28
N THR A 128 -1.00 12.40 15.85
CA THR A 128 0.04 11.41 16.16
C THR A 128 0.24 11.38 17.65
N THR A 129 0.25 10.19 18.25
CA THR A 129 0.52 10.04 19.68
C THR A 129 1.95 9.54 19.83
N GLU A 130 2.79 10.37 20.43
CA GLU A 130 4.10 9.95 20.91
C GLU A 130 3.91 9.26 22.26
N MET A 131 4.54 8.11 22.46
CA MET A 131 4.48 7.38 23.72
C MET A 131 5.90 7.08 24.17
N TRP A 132 6.20 7.32 25.45
CA TRP A 132 7.49 6.99 26.03
C TRP A 132 7.31 6.42 27.42
N ARG A 133 8.27 5.61 27.85
CA ARG A 133 8.30 5.14 29.23
C ARG A 133 8.90 6.23 30.11
N ASN A 134 8.15 6.70 31.08
CA ASN A 134 8.62 7.66 32.08
C ASN A 134 9.76 7.02 32.87
N GLN A 135 10.94 7.64 32.86
CA GLN A 135 12.11 7.07 33.51
C GLN A 135 12.05 7.15 35.04
N THR A 136 11.20 8.02 35.60
CA THR A 136 11.03 8.21 37.03
C THR A 136 9.96 7.29 37.60
N THR A 137 8.81 7.19 36.94
CA THR A 137 7.68 6.39 37.43
C THR A 137 7.64 4.99 36.85
N GLY A 138 8.31 4.75 35.72
CA GLY A 138 8.26 3.49 34.98
C GLY A 138 6.99 3.31 34.15
N ASP A 139 6.03 4.22 34.24
CA ASP A 139 4.75 4.16 33.50
C ASP A 139 4.90 4.57 32.03
N MET A 140 3.91 4.24 31.21
CA MET A 140 3.83 4.71 29.84
C MET A 140 3.16 6.09 29.80
N ASP A 141 3.92 7.12 29.50
CA ASP A 141 3.41 8.45 29.18
C ASP A 141 3.06 8.55 27.69
N SER A 142 2.19 9.50 27.37
CA SER A 142 1.86 9.82 25.99
C SER A 142 1.66 11.32 25.78
N ARG A 143 1.99 11.79 24.57
CA ARG A 143 1.76 13.14 24.09
C ARG A 143 1.04 13.07 22.75
N LEU A 144 -0.15 13.65 22.72
CA LEU A 144 -0.86 13.88 21.47
C LEU A 144 -0.26 15.09 20.75
N HIS A 145 0.30 14.85 19.57
CA HIS A 145 0.70 15.87 18.61
C HIS A 145 -0.49 16.15 17.70
N VAL A 146 -1.14 17.28 17.95
CA VAL A 146 -2.24 17.78 17.12
C VAL A 146 -1.65 18.62 16.01
N SER A 147 -1.63 18.07 14.79
CA SER A 147 -1.37 18.85 13.59
C SER A 147 -2.66 19.51 13.10
N PRO A 148 -2.58 20.70 12.47
CA PRO A 148 -3.74 21.29 11.84
C PRO A 148 -4.28 20.33 10.76
N PRO A 149 -5.61 20.23 10.57
CA PRO A 149 -6.20 19.33 9.59
C PRO A 149 -5.64 19.59 8.19
N GLU A 150 -5.15 18.53 7.54
CA GLU A 150 -4.62 18.59 6.18
C GLU A 150 -5.66 18.03 5.20
N SER A 151 -5.93 18.79 4.15
CA SER A 151 -6.65 18.31 2.99
C SER A 151 -5.68 17.79 1.93
N ARG A 152 -6.03 16.69 1.26
CA ARG A 152 -5.18 16.06 0.25
C ARG A 152 -5.99 15.67 -0.98
N LEU A 153 -5.56 16.12 -2.15
CA LEU A 153 -6.04 15.65 -3.45
C LEU A 153 -4.98 14.75 -4.08
N HIS A 154 -5.37 13.57 -4.52
CA HIS A 154 -4.58 12.66 -5.33
C HIS A 154 -5.28 12.41 -6.66
N ILE A 155 -4.53 12.47 -7.76
CA ILE A 155 -5.00 12.14 -9.10
C ILE A 155 -3.95 11.22 -9.73
N GLY A 156 -4.39 10.11 -10.31
CA GLY A 156 -3.52 9.18 -11.01
C GLY A 156 -3.15 7.95 -10.20
N GLU A 157 -2.10 7.27 -10.61
CA GLU A 157 -1.68 6.01 -10.02
C GLU A 157 -0.15 5.90 -9.97
N TRP A 158 0.33 5.41 -8.82
CA TRP A 158 1.75 5.29 -8.55
C TRP A 158 2.45 4.38 -9.57
N GLY A 159 3.58 4.86 -10.10
CA GLY A 159 4.37 4.15 -11.12
C GLY A 159 3.83 4.29 -12.55
N VAL A 160 2.81 5.13 -12.79
CA VAL A 160 2.35 5.53 -14.13
C VAL A 160 2.41 7.05 -14.27
N TRP A 161 1.56 7.75 -13.54
CA TRP A 161 1.54 9.20 -13.41
C TRP A 161 0.71 9.55 -12.19
N GLU A 162 1.18 10.47 -11.35
CA GLU A 162 0.43 10.95 -10.18
C GLU A 162 0.62 12.45 -9.94
N ALA A 163 -0.43 13.08 -9.44
CA ALA A 163 -0.42 14.44 -8.90
C ALA A 163 -0.94 14.41 -7.46
N VAL A 164 -0.18 15.00 -6.54
CA VAL A 164 -0.57 15.14 -5.12
C VAL A 164 -0.62 16.62 -4.77
N VAL A 165 -1.75 17.09 -4.26
CA VAL A 165 -1.90 18.44 -3.71
C VAL A 165 -2.27 18.33 -2.24
N THR A 166 -1.52 19.01 -1.39
CA THR A 166 -1.76 19.07 0.06
C THR A 166 -2.08 20.50 0.46
N GLY A 167 -2.94 20.68 1.46
CA GLY A 167 -3.25 22.01 1.95
C GLY A 167 -3.76 22.03 3.37
N VAL A 168 -3.46 23.12 4.08
CA VAL A 168 -3.90 23.39 5.45
C VAL A 168 -4.68 24.70 5.45
N GLY A 169 -5.87 24.71 6.05
CA GLY A 169 -6.71 25.92 6.13
C GLY A 169 -7.02 26.56 4.76
N GLY A 170 -7.26 25.74 3.74
CA GLY A 170 -7.56 26.20 2.38
C GLY A 170 -6.35 26.72 1.57
N THR A 171 -5.15 26.73 2.15
CA THR A 171 -3.91 27.07 1.45
C THR A 171 -3.27 25.80 0.91
N PHE A 172 -3.24 25.66 -0.42
CA PHE A 172 -2.76 24.47 -1.11
C PHE A 172 -1.38 24.67 -1.73
N LYS A 173 -0.57 23.61 -1.68
CA LYS A 173 0.68 23.44 -2.42
C LYS A 173 0.62 22.12 -3.18
N ALA A 174 0.98 22.14 -4.45
CA ALA A 174 1.14 20.92 -5.22
C ALA A 174 2.56 20.37 -5.01
N VAL A 175 2.67 19.08 -4.70
CA VAL A 175 3.91 18.34 -4.88
C VAL A 175 3.75 17.56 -6.17
N TYR A 176 4.18 18.18 -7.26
CA TYR A 176 4.14 17.53 -8.57
C TYR A 176 5.29 16.52 -8.67
N ARG A 177 5.03 15.24 -8.39
CA ARG A 177 6.01 14.18 -8.63
C ARG A 177 5.95 13.72 -10.07
N PHE A 178 6.59 14.46 -10.97
CA PHE A 178 7.01 13.87 -12.24
C PHE A 178 8.07 12.82 -11.93
N GLN A 179 7.85 11.56 -12.32
CA GLN A 179 8.99 10.77 -12.74
C GLN A 179 9.48 11.40 -14.04
N GLN A 180 10.59 12.15 -13.98
CA GLN A 180 11.41 12.29 -15.17
C GLN A 180 11.73 10.87 -15.67
N PRO A 181 11.72 10.60 -16.99
CA PRO A 181 12.27 9.36 -17.49
C PRO A 181 13.66 9.23 -16.89
N ALA A 182 13.92 8.12 -16.21
CA ALA A 182 15.22 7.87 -15.64
C ALA A 182 16.21 8.02 -16.80
N SER A 183 17.15 8.98 -16.70
CA SER A 183 18.40 8.89 -17.44
C SER A 183 18.87 7.45 -17.30
N PRO A 184 19.29 6.78 -18.39
CA PRO A 184 19.59 5.36 -18.34
C PRO A 184 20.67 5.15 -17.28
N HIS A 185 20.25 4.70 -16.09
CA HIS A 185 21.18 4.16 -15.13
C HIS A 185 21.66 2.88 -15.79
N PRO A 186 22.97 2.75 -16.10
CA PRO A 186 23.50 1.46 -16.51
C PRO A 186 23.07 0.47 -15.43
N GLN A 187 22.63 -0.73 -15.84
CA GLN A 187 22.34 -1.81 -14.91
C GLN A 187 23.52 -1.97 -13.97
N ALA A 188 23.42 -1.40 -12.78
CA ALA A 188 24.43 -1.56 -11.76
C ALA A 188 24.29 -3.01 -11.31
N GLN A 189 25.28 -3.83 -11.63
CA GLN A 189 25.57 -5.01 -10.84
C GLN A 189 25.54 -4.59 -9.37
N PRO A 190 24.93 -5.37 -8.45
CA PRO A 190 25.00 -5.05 -7.05
C PRO A 190 26.48 -4.85 -6.69
N PRO A 191 26.88 -3.68 -6.15
CA PRO A 191 28.27 -3.48 -5.79
C PRO A 191 28.67 -4.59 -4.84
N ALA A 192 29.85 -5.17 -5.05
CA ALA A 192 30.47 -6.03 -4.05
C ALA A 192 30.44 -5.31 -2.70
N PRO A 193 30.19 -6.02 -1.59
CA PRO A 193 30.10 -5.39 -0.28
C PRO A 193 31.38 -4.57 -0.05
N PRO A 194 31.26 -3.30 0.38
CA PRO A 194 32.44 -2.50 0.66
C PRO A 194 33.27 -3.19 1.76
N PRO A 195 34.60 -3.10 1.71
CA PRO A 195 35.42 -3.53 2.83
C PRO A 195 34.96 -2.78 4.09
N LEU A 196 34.90 -3.51 5.21
CA LEU A 196 34.47 -2.95 6.49
C LEU A 196 35.39 -1.77 6.84
N PRO A 197 34.84 -0.59 7.18
CA PRO A 197 35.65 0.56 7.58
C PRO A 197 36.29 0.31 8.96
N ASP A 198 37.54 0.75 9.11
CA ASP A 198 38.39 0.52 10.29
C ASP A 198 38.17 1.51 11.46
N ASP A 199 37.01 2.19 11.58
CA ASP A 199 36.74 3.08 12.74
C ASP A 199 35.22 3.14 13.11
N PRO A 200 34.83 3.13 14.42
CA PRO A 200 33.59 2.51 14.90
C PRO A 200 32.41 3.47 15.12
N ALA A 201 32.28 4.55 14.35
CA ALA A 201 31.12 5.43 14.49
C ALA A 201 29.92 4.90 13.69
N LEU A 202 29.25 3.87 14.23
CA LEU A 202 27.97 3.37 13.76
C LEU A 202 26.86 4.37 14.15
N PHE A 203 26.53 5.31 13.28
CA PHE A 203 25.39 6.22 13.49
C PHE A 203 24.08 5.53 13.10
N GLU A 204 23.26 5.22 14.10
CA GLU A 204 21.87 4.76 13.98
C GLU A 204 20.88 5.83 14.46
N GLY A 205 19.60 5.73 14.11
CA GLY A 205 18.56 6.65 14.61
C GLY A 205 18.14 7.79 13.67
N ALA A 206 18.56 7.77 12.40
CA ALA A 206 18.00 8.69 11.40
C ALA A 206 16.47 8.47 11.27
N VAL A 207 15.70 9.55 11.44
CA VAL A 207 14.23 9.51 11.40
C VAL A 207 13.77 9.11 9.99
N ARG A 208 13.06 7.99 9.89
CA ARG A 208 12.41 7.50 8.67
C ARG A 208 10.90 7.50 8.87
N THR A 209 10.19 8.26 8.06
CA THR A 209 8.72 8.30 8.07
C THR A 209 8.16 7.22 7.14
N VAL A 210 7.24 6.39 7.65
CA VAL A 210 6.53 5.35 6.89
C VAL A 210 5.03 5.57 7.08
N GLU A 211 4.28 5.77 5.99
CA GLU A 211 2.81 5.77 6.03
C GLU A 211 2.32 4.31 6.06
N LEU A 212 1.60 3.91 7.12
CA LEU A 212 1.12 2.54 7.31
C LEU A 212 -0.42 2.49 7.28
N THR A 213 -1.00 1.67 6.40
CA THR A 213 -2.43 1.35 6.43
C THR A 213 -2.67 0.29 7.50
N GLN A 214 -3.35 0.65 8.59
CA GLN A 214 -3.81 -0.30 9.60
C GLN A 214 -5.25 -0.72 9.31
N TYR A 215 -5.50 -2.02 9.33
CA TYR A 215 -6.85 -2.56 9.34
C TYR A 215 -7.35 -2.62 10.79
N GLU A 216 -8.56 -2.12 11.02
CA GLU A 216 -9.22 -2.18 12.33
C GLU A 216 -9.36 -3.65 12.78
N ARG A 217 -8.86 -3.97 13.99
CA ARG A 217 -8.99 -5.29 14.59
C ARG A 217 -10.00 -5.22 15.72
N ASN A 218 -11.05 -6.03 15.66
CA ASN A 218 -12.10 -6.06 16.67
C ASN A 218 -11.56 -6.61 18.00
N ALA A 219 -11.43 -5.74 19.02
CA ALA A 219 -10.94 -6.11 20.34
C ALA A 219 -11.84 -7.16 21.04
N ALA A 220 -13.14 -7.19 20.74
CA ALA A 220 -14.05 -8.23 21.25
C ALA A 220 -13.73 -9.60 20.65
N ALA A 221 -13.40 -9.67 19.36
CA ALA A 221 -13.01 -10.92 18.71
C ALA A 221 -11.71 -11.49 19.33
N ARG A 222 -10.71 -10.63 19.63
CA ARG A 222 -9.52 -11.06 20.39
C ARG A 222 -9.91 -11.65 21.76
N ARG A 223 -10.73 -10.93 22.53
CA ARG A 223 -11.15 -11.39 23.87
C ARG A 223 -11.87 -12.74 23.81
N LEU A 224 -12.79 -12.92 22.86
CA LEU A 224 -13.53 -14.17 22.69
C LEU A 224 -12.61 -15.33 22.27
N CYS A 225 -11.66 -15.09 21.37
CA CYS A 225 -10.66 -16.07 20.97
C CYS A 225 -9.81 -16.51 22.18
N LEU A 226 -9.29 -15.57 22.96
CA LEU A 226 -8.46 -15.87 24.13
C LEU A 226 -9.26 -16.47 25.29
N ALA A 227 -10.53 -16.11 25.46
CA ALA A 227 -11.40 -16.75 26.43
C ALA A 227 -11.65 -18.24 26.10
N HIS A 228 -11.67 -18.57 24.81
CA HIS A 228 -11.86 -19.96 24.35
C HIS A 228 -10.56 -20.77 24.37
N PHE A 229 -9.50 -20.29 23.73
CA PHE A 229 -8.24 -21.03 23.53
C PHE A 229 -7.21 -20.84 24.64
N GLY A 230 -7.37 -19.80 25.45
CA GLY A 230 -6.39 -19.37 26.45
C GLY A 230 -5.18 -18.63 25.86
N PRO A 231 -4.34 -18.02 26.72
CA PRO A 231 -3.19 -17.21 26.29
C PRO A 231 -1.93 -18.06 25.99
N THR A 232 -2.11 -19.23 25.39
CA THR A 232 -1.04 -20.17 25.06
C THR A 232 -0.97 -20.37 23.56
N CYS A 233 0.24 -20.34 23.00
CA CYS A 233 0.47 -20.58 21.58
C CYS A 233 -0.04 -21.96 21.18
N GLN A 234 -0.98 -22.01 20.24
CA GLN A 234 -1.60 -23.26 19.78
C GLN A 234 -0.66 -24.12 18.91
N VAL A 235 0.49 -23.58 18.49
CA VAL A 235 1.49 -24.30 17.68
C VAL A 235 2.57 -24.92 18.55
N CYS A 236 3.29 -24.12 19.34
CA CYS A 236 4.46 -24.56 20.10
C CYS A 236 4.23 -24.66 21.62
N GLY A 237 3.03 -24.31 22.11
CA GLY A 237 2.70 -24.38 23.54
C GLY A 237 3.31 -23.27 24.41
N LEU A 238 4.01 -22.29 23.83
CA LEU A 238 4.56 -21.17 24.59
C LEU A 238 3.45 -20.33 25.22
N ASN A 239 3.52 -20.14 26.53
CA ASN A 239 2.72 -19.17 27.27
C ASN A 239 3.67 -18.10 27.86
N TYR A 240 3.47 -16.85 27.47
CA TYR A 240 4.35 -15.74 27.87
C TYR A 240 4.28 -15.44 29.36
N GLU A 241 3.09 -15.43 29.94
CA GLU A 241 2.91 -15.17 31.37
C GLU A 241 3.56 -16.26 32.23
N ARG A 242 3.43 -17.53 31.83
CA ARG A 242 4.12 -18.63 32.52
C ARG A 242 5.64 -18.56 32.41
N LYS A 243 6.16 -18.05 31.29
CA LYS A 243 7.61 -17.98 31.04
C LYS A 243 8.27 -16.72 31.63
N TYR A 244 7.59 -15.58 31.56
CA TYR A 244 8.13 -14.27 31.89
C TYR A 244 7.44 -13.61 33.08
N GLY A 245 6.46 -14.27 33.71
CA GLY A 245 5.64 -13.69 34.78
C GLY A 245 4.68 -12.64 34.26
N HIS A 246 4.23 -11.73 35.13
CA HIS A 246 3.21 -10.74 34.82
C HIS A 246 3.55 -9.82 33.63
N ILE A 247 4.83 -9.54 33.36
CA ILE A 247 5.26 -8.75 32.19
C ILE A 247 5.00 -9.48 30.86
N GLY A 248 4.77 -10.79 30.92
CA GLY A 248 4.37 -11.63 29.79
C GLY A 248 2.86 -11.71 29.59
N ALA A 249 2.05 -11.13 30.49
CA ALA A 249 0.60 -11.12 30.34
C ALA A 249 0.20 -10.39 29.05
N ASP A 250 -0.84 -10.89 28.39
CA ASP A 250 -1.39 -10.33 27.16
C ASP A 250 -0.46 -10.24 25.93
N LEU A 251 0.79 -10.70 26.00
CA LEU A 251 1.74 -10.66 24.87
C LEU A 251 1.46 -11.67 23.75
N ILE A 252 0.50 -12.59 23.94
CA ILE A 252 0.15 -13.57 22.91
C ILE A 252 -0.53 -12.86 21.72
N HIS A 253 -0.10 -13.20 20.50
CA HIS A 253 -0.68 -12.65 19.28
C HIS A 253 -1.89 -13.48 18.86
N VAL A 254 -2.90 -12.84 18.26
CA VAL A 254 -4.03 -13.53 17.62
C VAL A 254 -3.89 -13.42 16.10
N HIS A 255 -3.71 -14.57 15.45
CA HIS A 255 -3.49 -14.70 14.02
C HIS A 255 -4.80 -15.05 13.30
N HIS A 256 -5.02 -14.47 12.11
CA HIS A 256 -6.14 -14.86 11.26
C HIS A 256 -5.70 -16.02 10.35
N LEU A 257 -6.39 -17.16 10.44
CA LEU A 257 -6.14 -18.33 9.60
C LEU A 257 -6.39 -18.03 8.12
N THR A 258 -7.36 -17.15 7.83
CA THR A 258 -7.61 -16.61 6.50
C THR A 258 -7.12 -15.16 6.44
N PRO A 259 -6.13 -14.81 5.59
CA PRO A 259 -5.60 -13.46 5.55
C PRO A 259 -6.67 -12.43 5.16
N LEU A 260 -6.84 -11.38 5.98
CA LEU A 260 -7.77 -10.27 5.70
C LEU A 260 -7.57 -9.65 4.31
N ALA A 261 -6.30 -9.55 3.87
CA ALA A 261 -5.94 -9.04 2.55
C ALA A 261 -6.45 -9.90 1.38
N ALA A 262 -6.90 -11.14 1.62
CA ALA A 262 -7.51 -12.02 0.64
C ALA A 262 -9.05 -11.89 0.59
N ILE A 263 -9.68 -11.32 1.64
CA ILE A 263 -11.14 -11.25 1.78
C ILE A 263 -11.72 -10.01 1.07
N GLY A 264 -10.95 -8.93 0.92
CA GLY A 264 -11.28 -7.78 0.06
C GLY A 264 -12.36 -6.83 0.58
N ASP A 265 -13.24 -7.27 1.49
CA ASP A 265 -14.33 -6.51 2.11
C ASP A 265 -14.37 -6.68 3.64
N SER A 266 -15.19 -5.88 4.33
CA SER A 266 -15.50 -6.10 5.74
C SER A 266 -16.17 -7.46 5.92
N TYR A 267 -15.61 -8.33 6.75
CA TYR A 267 -16.14 -9.68 7.02
C TYR A 267 -16.43 -9.86 8.50
N GLN A 268 -17.48 -10.62 8.80
CA GLN A 268 -17.80 -10.99 10.18
C GLN A 268 -16.82 -12.09 10.63
N VAL A 269 -15.85 -11.70 11.46
CA VAL A 269 -14.89 -12.62 12.07
C VAL A 269 -15.60 -13.56 13.05
N ASP A 270 -15.40 -14.86 12.87
CA ASP A 270 -15.70 -15.89 13.87
C ASP A 270 -14.44 -16.09 14.76
N PRO A 271 -14.47 -15.67 16.04
CA PRO A 271 -13.30 -15.74 16.91
C PRO A 271 -12.79 -17.15 17.21
N LEU A 272 -13.60 -18.19 16.95
CA LEU A 272 -13.24 -19.57 17.20
C LEU A 272 -12.74 -20.26 15.93
N ARG A 273 -13.30 -19.89 14.76
CA ARG A 273 -12.98 -20.53 13.49
C ARG A 273 -11.89 -19.82 12.70
N ASP A 274 -11.80 -18.50 12.81
CA ASP A 274 -10.92 -17.69 11.97
C ASP A 274 -9.67 -17.24 12.69
N LEU A 275 -9.66 -17.32 14.02
CA LEU A 275 -8.59 -16.78 14.86
C LEU A 275 -7.88 -17.88 15.64
N ILE A 276 -6.56 -17.74 15.79
CA ILE A 276 -5.76 -18.66 16.60
C ILE A 276 -4.67 -17.92 17.40
N PRO A 277 -4.49 -18.21 18.69
CA PRO A 277 -3.40 -17.64 19.47
C PRO A 277 -2.03 -18.23 19.06
N LEU A 278 -1.08 -17.36 18.70
CA LEU A 278 0.30 -17.71 18.35
C LEU A 278 1.29 -16.84 19.13
N CYS A 279 2.48 -17.38 19.42
CA CYS A 279 3.60 -16.57 19.91
C CYS A 279 4.22 -15.74 18.77
N ALA A 280 4.99 -14.70 19.11
CA ALA A 280 5.63 -13.81 18.14
C ALA A 280 6.46 -14.58 17.09
N THR A 281 7.19 -15.62 17.52
CA THR A 281 8.00 -16.45 16.61
C THR A 281 7.15 -17.28 15.66
N CYS A 282 6.16 -18.03 16.16
CA CYS A 282 5.27 -18.82 15.30
C CYS A 282 4.44 -17.93 14.38
N HIS A 283 4.02 -16.75 14.86
CA HIS A 283 3.33 -15.75 14.06
C HIS A 283 4.21 -15.23 12.92
N HIS A 284 5.50 -14.94 13.20
CA HIS A 284 6.46 -14.54 12.19
C HIS A 284 6.67 -15.65 11.14
N VAL A 285 6.87 -16.89 11.59
CA VAL A 285 7.03 -18.05 10.71
C VAL A 285 5.80 -18.25 9.82
N ALA A 286 4.58 -18.11 10.36
CA ALA A 286 3.35 -18.19 9.57
C ALA A 286 3.38 -17.25 8.37
N HIS A 287 3.88 -16.01 8.56
CA HIS A 287 3.96 -14.99 7.51
C HIS A 287 5.24 -15.02 6.66
N ALA A 288 6.12 -16.01 6.82
CA ALA A 288 7.35 -16.11 6.04
C ALA A 288 7.12 -16.45 4.55
N ARG A 289 5.90 -16.82 4.16
CA ARG A 289 5.49 -17.04 2.76
C ARG A 289 4.07 -16.53 2.50
N VAL A 290 3.70 -16.46 1.22
CA VAL A 290 2.34 -16.17 0.76
C VAL A 290 1.86 -17.32 -0.13
N PRO A 291 0.75 -18.02 0.17
CA PRO A 291 -0.10 -17.86 1.36
C PRO A 291 0.59 -18.31 2.66
N PRO A 292 0.21 -17.78 3.85
CA PRO A 292 0.83 -18.14 5.13
C PRO A 292 0.89 -19.65 5.39
N TYR A 293 1.86 -20.08 6.20
CA TYR A 293 1.86 -21.46 6.71
C TYR A 293 0.70 -21.68 7.68
N THR A 294 0.05 -22.84 7.59
CA THR A 294 -0.98 -23.24 8.54
C THR A 294 -0.34 -23.63 9.89
N PRO A 295 -1.09 -23.54 11.00
CA PRO A 295 -0.62 -24.03 12.30
C PRO A 295 -0.13 -25.48 12.24
N GLU A 296 -0.78 -26.32 11.43
CA GLU A 296 -0.46 -27.73 11.24
C GLU A 296 0.90 -27.91 10.55
N GLU A 297 1.19 -27.13 9.49
CA GLU A 297 2.47 -27.15 8.80
C GLU A 297 3.62 -26.74 9.72
N ILE A 298 3.42 -25.68 10.51
CA ILE A 298 4.44 -25.21 11.47
C ILE A 298 4.66 -26.26 12.56
N ARG A 299 3.58 -26.86 13.06
CA ARG A 299 3.65 -27.93 14.07
C ARG A 299 4.38 -29.16 13.55
N ALA A 300 4.16 -29.54 12.29
CA ALA A 300 4.88 -30.64 11.65
C ALA A 300 6.38 -30.33 11.51
N SER A 301 6.73 -29.10 11.10
CA SER A 301 8.12 -28.65 10.99
C SER A 301 8.86 -28.63 12.34
N ILE A 302 8.20 -28.17 13.41
CA ILE A 302 8.78 -28.22 14.76
C ILE A 302 9.05 -29.68 15.19
N ARG A 303 8.11 -30.59 14.90
CA ARG A 303 8.25 -32.02 15.24
C ARG A 303 9.36 -32.71 14.44
N SER A 304 9.54 -32.38 13.16
CA SER A 304 10.59 -32.98 12.34
C SER A 304 12.01 -32.56 12.77
N VAL A 305 12.16 -31.34 13.32
CA VAL A 305 13.44 -30.86 13.85
C VAL A 305 13.71 -31.34 15.28
N SER A 306 12.66 -31.64 16.05
CA SER A 306 12.79 -32.12 17.44
C SER A 306 12.98 -33.64 17.55
N ALA A 307 12.96 -34.39 16.44
CA ALA A 307 13.30 -35.80 16.43
C ALA A 307 14.82 -35.96 16.66
N PRO A 308 15.27 -36.87 17.55
CA PRO A 308 16.69 -37.09 17.74
C PRO A 308 17.31 -37.49 16.40
N GLN A 309 18.33 -36.73 15.98
CA GLN A 309 19.22 -37.17 14.92
C GLN A 309 19.98 -38.38 15.48
N HIS A 310 19.75 -39.55 14.88
CA HIS A 310 20.41 -40.81 15.22
C HIS A 310 21.93 -40.72 15.13
#